data_AF-A0A165L2P5-F1
#
_entry.id   AF-A0A165L2P5-F1
#
_cell.length_a   1.000
_cell.length_b   1.000
_cell.length_c   1.000
_cell.angle_alpha   90.00
_cell.angle_beta   90.00
_cell.angle_gamma   90.00
#
_symmetry.space_group_name_H-M   'P 1'
#
loop_
_entity.id
_entity.type
_entity.pdbx_description
1 polymer ?
#
loop_
_entity_poly.entity_id
_entity_poly.type
_entity_poly.pdbx_seq_one_letter_code
_entity_poly.pdbx_strand_id
1 'polypeptide(L)'
;MPNDHLLDRIDSLRDDVEDNQVEELLDILVKICGEAATTNETVDEIADRLTYVENTVGVGTDGSVEDLTTPNFDYRDVAVFQVIQAWNPEQVSITKIQEIYTRQTGMQEKTMIRKRTKELVDRGPFENVDGTTWQFTAHQPDGRVELDEA
;
A
#
# COMPACT_ATOMS: atom_id res chain seq x y z
N MET A 1 -11.25 5.50 10.60
CA MET A 1 -9.94 5.55 11.26
C MET A 1 -10.11 5.42 12.77
N PRO A 2 -9.12 4.93 13.54
CA PRO A 2 -9.27 4.70 14.98
C PRO A 2 -9.56 5.98 15.79
N ASN A 3 -9.21 7.15 15.25
CA ASN A 3 -9.36 8.43 15.94
C ASN A 3 -10.70 9.14 15.66
N ASP A 4 -11.49 8.70 14.67
CA ASP A 4 -12.74 9.38 14.29
C ASP A 4 -13.75 9.36 15.45
N HIS A 5 -13.88 8.21 16.12
CA HIS A 5 -14.75 8.04 17.29
C HIS A 5 -14.29 8.88 18.50
N LEU A 6 -12.99 9.22 18.59
CA LEU A 6 -12.47 10.09 19.65
C LEU A 6 -12.77 11.56 19.38
N LEU A 7 -12.67 11.99 18.11
CA LEU A 7 -13.03 13.33 17.67
C LEU A 7 -14.53 13.60 17.85
N ASP A 8 -15.39 12.67 17.42
CA ASP A 8 -16.85 12.77 17.60
C ASP A 8 -17.25 12.94 19.08
N ARG A 9 -16.49 12.30 19.97
CA ARG A 9 -16.72 12.32 21.42
C ARG A 9 -16.18 13.59 22.08
N ILE A 10 -15.13 14.19 21.51
CA ILE A 10 -14.63 15.51 21.91
C ILE A 10 -15.64 16.58 21.51
N ASP A 11 -16.19 16.50 20.30
CA ASP A 11 -17.21 17.44 19.81
C ASP A 11 -18.49 17.37 20.66
N SER A 12 -18.95 16.15 20.99
CA SER A 12 -20.11 15.98 21.89
C SER A 12 -19.86 16.55 23.29
N LEU A 13 -18.63 16.46 23.83
CA LEU A 13 -18.30 17.03 25.13
C LEU A 13 -18.22 18.56 25.10
N ARG A 14 -17.89 19.14 23.94
CA ARG A 14 -17.86 20.59 23.74
C ARG A 14 -19.27 21.18 23.73
N ASP A 15 -20.22 20.46 23.15
CA ASP A 15 -21.63 20.88 23.11
C ASP A 15 -22.29 20.83 24.50
N ASP A 16 -21.79 19.98 25.41
CA ASP A 16 -22.38 19.73 26.73
C ASP A 16 -21.79 20.60 27.86
N VAL A 17 -20.66 21.31 27.65
CA VAL A 17 -19.91 21.96 28.74
C VAL A 17 -19.55 23.42 28.43
N GLU A 18 -20.20 24.35 29.14
CA GLU A 18 -19.85 25.79 29.17
C GLU A 18 -18.77 26.11 30.23
N ASP A 19 -17.62 25.43 30.16
CA ASP A 19 -16.47 25.68 31.04
C ASP A 19 -15.20 25.91 30.22
N ASN A 20 -14.62 27.10 30.34
CA ASN A 20 -13.43 27.53 29.59
C ASN A 20 -12.20 26.63 29.83
N GLN A 21 -12.07 26.01 31.01
CA GLN A 21 -10.96 25.09 31.29
C GLN A 21 -11.16 23.75 30.58
N VAL A 22 -12.42 23.32 30.42
CA VAL A 22 -12.77 22.12 29.66
C VAL A 22 -12.58 22.37 28.18
N GLU A 23 -12.96 23.55 27.66
CA GLU A 23 -12.69 23.92 26.26
C GLU A 23 -11.19 23.87 25.91
N GLU A 24 -10.32 24.43 26.77
CA GLU A 24 -8.87 24.43 26.57
C GLU A 24 -8.30 22.99 26.58
N LEU A 25 -8.82 22.12 27.43
CA LEU A 25 -8.44 20.70 27.48
C LEU A 25 -8.89 19.95 26.22
N LEU A 26 -10.09 20.21 25.72
CA LEU A 26 -10.60 19.62 24.48
C LEU A 26 -9.75 20.06 23.27
N ASP A 27 -9.32 21.31 23.21
CA ASP A 27 -8.40 21.80 22.16
C ASP A 27 -7.04 21.08 22.20
N ILE A 28 -6.49 20.82 23.39
CA ILE A 28 -5.27 20.03 23.55
C ILE A 28 -5.49 18.60 23.06
N LEU A 29 -6.61 17.98 23.40
CA LEU A 29 -6.94 16.61 22.96
C LEU A 29 -7.06 16.51 21.43
N VAL A 30 -7.70 17.48 20.76
CA VAL A 30 -7.76 17.53 19.29
C VAL A 30 -6.36 17.61 18.68
N LYS A 31 -5.47 18.46 19.22
CA LYS A 31 -4.09 18.56 18.75
C LYS A 31 -3.34 17.23 18.88
N ILE A 32 -3.47 16.56 20.03
CA ILE A 32 -2.85 15.25 20.26
C ILE A 32 -3.39 14.20 19.29
N CYS A 33 -4.70 14.19 19.01
CA CYS A 33 -5.29 13.28 18.02
C CYS A 33 -4.73 13.52 16.61
N GLY A 34 -4.51 14.78 16.22
CA GLY A 34 -3.89 15.14 14.94
C GLY A 34 -2.41 14.73 14.84
N GLU A 35 -1.64 14.97 15.89
CA GLU A 35 -0.23 14.54 15.96
C GLU A 35 -0.10 13.01 15.94
N ALA A 36 -0.98 12.29 16.64
CA ALA A 36 -1.02 10.83 16.63
C ALA A 36 -1.37 10.27 15.24
N ALA A 37 -2.34 10.88 14.54
CA ALA A 37 -2.67 10.49 13.17
C ALA A 37 -1.46 10.68 12.22
N THR A 38 -0.80 11.83 12.29
CA THR A 38 0.40 12.13 11.49
C THR A 38 1.55 11.18 11.80
N THR A 39 1.73 10.83 13.08
CA THR A 39 2.74 9.86 13.52
C THR A 39 2.46 8.48 12.96
N ASN A 40 1.21 8.02 13.00
CA ASN A 40 0.83 6.72 12.43
C ASN A 40 1.07 6.67 10.91
N GLU A 41 0.69 7.73 10.18
CA GLU A 41 0.97 7.83 8.74
C GLU A 41 2.49 7.77 8.44
N THR A 42 3.29 8.44 9.27
CA THR A 42 4.76 8.43 9.14
C THR A 42 5.34 7.04 9.45
N VAL A 43 4.80 6.34 10.46
CA VAL A 43 5.21 4.98 10.82
C VAL A 43 4.87 4.00 9.70
N ASP A 44 3.68 4.11 9.12
CA ASP A 44 3.26 3.31 7.96
C ASP A 44 4.17 3.57 6.76
N GLU A 45 4.54 4.84 6.51
CA GLU A 45 5.49 5.19 5.46
C GLU A 45 6.90 4.61 5.71
N ILE A 46 7.38 4.64 6.95
CA ILE A 46 8.67 4.07 7.32
C ILE A 46 8.64 2.54 7.18
N ALA A 47 7.55 1.88 7.57
CA ALA A 47 7.36 0.44 7.41
C ALA A 47 7.36 0.05 5.93
N ASP A 48 6.60 0.77 5.10
CA ASP A 48 6.59 0.59 3.64
C ASP A 48 8.00 0.74 3.03
N ARG A 49 8.75 1.75 3.48
CA ARG A 49 10.13 1.98 3.02
C ARG A 49 11.09 0.92 3.52
N LEU A 50 10.93 0.44 4.75
CA LEU A 50 11.73 -0.63 5.31
C LEU A 50 11.50 -1.93 4.54
N THR A 51 10.26 -2.30 4.26
CA THR A 51 9.90 -3.43 3.40
C THR A 51 10.49 -3.28 2.00
N TYR A 52 10.45 -2.08 1.40
CA TYR A 52 11.11 -1.83 0.12
C TYR A 52 12.63 -2.05 0.19
N VAL A 53 13.30 -1.56 1.22
CA VAL A 53 14.76 -1.72 1.39
C VAL A 53 15.12 -3.16 1.68
N GLU A 54 14.41 -3.84 2.58
CA GLU A 54 14.63 -5.25 2.91
C GLU A 54 14.43 -6.15 1.67
N ASN A 55 13.47 -5.84 0.82
CA ASN A 55 13.23 -6.61 -0.40
C ASN A 55 14.17 -6.24 -1.56
N THR A 56 14.69 -5.01 -1.63
CA THR A 56 15.69 -4.64 -2.65
C THR A 56 17.11 -5.03 -2.27
N VAL A 57 17.40 -5.20 -0.97
CA VAL A 57 18.72 -5.59 -0.45
C VAL A 57 18.78 -7.09 -0.09
N GLY A 58 17.65 -7.70 0.31
CA GLY A 58 17.55 -9.10 0.72
C GLY A 58 17.10 -10.08 -0.38
N VAL A 59 16.46 -9.60 -1.45
CA VAL A 59 16.25 -10.43 -2.65
C VAL A 59 17.56 -10.42 -3.42
N GLY A 60 18.34 -11.49 -3.22
CA GLY A 60 19.41 -11.87 -4.13
C GLY A 60 18.89 -11.77 -5.56
N THR A 61 19.70 -11.17 -6.40
CA THR A 61 19.53 -10.90 -7.84
C THR A 61 19.39 -12.15 -8.71
N ASP A 62 18.78 -13.23 -8.22
CA ASP A 62 18.85 -14.56 -8.83
C ASP A 62 17.45 -15.16 -9.16
N GLY A 63 16.36 -14.40 -9.00
CA GLY A 63 14.99 -14.85 -9.26
C GLY A 63 14.25 -14.06 -10.35
N SER A 64 14.59 -14.31 -11.62
CA SER A 64 13.73 -14.12 -12.81
C SER A 64 12.85 -12.85 -12.90
N VAL A 65 13.41 -11.65 -12.70
CA VAL A 65 12.79 -10.42 -13.25
C VAL A 65 12.87 -10.41 -14.79
N GLU A 66 13.70 -11.28 -15.37
CA GLU A 66 13.93 -11.38 -16.82
C GLU A 66 12.68 -11.75 -17.63
N ASP A 67 11.68 -12.45 -17.06
CA ASP A 67 10.50 -12.90 -17.85
C ASP A 67 9.40 -11.82 -18.01
N LEU A 68 9.52 -10.70 -17.28
CA LEU A 68 8.59 -9.55 -17.38
C LEU A 68 9.08 -8.46 -18.34
N THR A 69 10.24 -8.65 -18.96
CA THR A 69 10.68 -7.87 -20.13
C THR A 69 9.98 -8.31 -21.42
N THR A 70 8.83 -8.97 -21.31
CA THR A 70 7.92 -9.19 -22.42
C THR A 70 7.60 -7.82 -23.05
N PRO A 71 7.63 -7.66 -24.38
CA PRO A 71 7.62 -6.36 -25.08
C PRO A 71 6.39 -5.44 -24.84
N ASN A 72 5.50 -5.77 -23.92
CA ASN A 72 4.22 -5.11 -23.67
C ASN A 72 4.10 -4.41 -22.30
N PHE A 73 5.12 -4.46 -21.43
CA PHE A 73 5.13 -3.71 -20.16
C PHE A 73 6.14 -2.56 -20.22
N ASP A 74 5.73 -1.38 -19.75
CA ASP A 74 6.61 -0.23 -19.60
C ASP A 74 7.44 -0.36 -18.31
N TYR A 75 8.58 0.34 -18.22
CA TYR A 75 9.45 0.33 -17.03
C TYR A 75 8.69 0.72 -15.75
N ARG A 76 7.64 1.54 -15.92
CA ARG A 76 6.70 1.96 -14.86
C ARG A 76 5.86 0.80 -14.35
N ASP A 77 5.39 -0.04 -15.27
CA ASP A 77 4.56 -1.20 -14.95
C ASP A 77 5.41 -2.25 -14.22
N VAL A 78 6.68 -2.42 -14.64
CA VAL A 78 7.66 -3.28 -13.96
C VAL A 78 7.95 -2.79 -12.54
N ALA A 79 8.16 -1.49 -12.33
CA ALA A 79 8.40 -0.93 -10.99
C ALA A 79 7.21 -1.15 -10.04
N VAL A 80 5.98 -0.95 -10.54
CA VAL A 80 4.76 -1.22 -9.77
C VAL A 80 4.63 -2.71 -9.47
N PHE A 81 4.91 -3.57 -10.45
CA PHE A 81 4.86 -5.01 -10.30
C PHE A 81 5.83 -5.51 -9.23
N GLN A 82 7.09 -5.06 -9.26
CA GLN A 82 8.11 -5.43 -8.27
C GLN A 82 7.67 -5.08 -6.85
N VAL A 83 7.00 -3.93 -6.66
CA VAL A 83 6.46 -3.54 -5.35
C VAL A 83 5.32 -4.45 -4.92
N ILE A 84 4.40 -4.80 -5.82
CA ILE A 84 3.29 -5.72 -5.49
C ILE A 84 3.83 -7.11 -5.16
N GLN A 85 4.79 -7.61 -5.94
CA GLN A 85 5.43 -8.90 -5.70
C GLN A 85 6.19 -8.91 -4.36
N ALA A 86 6.93 -7.84 -4.06
CA ALA A 86 7.66 -7.69 -2.81
C ALA A 86 6.73 -7.61 -1.58
N TRP A 87 5.54 -7.03 -1.75
CA TRP A 87 4.52 -6.99 -0.71
C TRP A 87 3.82 -8.35 -0.53
N ASN A 88 3.86 -9.22 -1.55
CA ASN A 88 3.21 -10.54 -1.61
C ASN A 88 1.78 -10.57 -1.04
N PRO A 89 0.88 -9.68 -1.50
CA PRO A 89 -0.47 -9.63 -0.97
C PRO A 89 -1.31 -10.81 -1.47
N GLU A 90 -2.10 -11.40 -0.57
CA GLU A 90 -3.16 -12.34 -0.99
C GLU A 90 -4.19 -11.63 -1.89
N GLN A 91 -4.49 -10.36 -1.60
CA GLN A 91 -5.42 -9.53 -2.36
C GLN A 91 -4.94 -8.08 -2.44
N VAL A 92 -5.12 -7.48 -3.61
CA VAL A 92 -4.80 -6.07 -3.86
C VAL A 92 -5.96 -5.37 -4.55
N SER A 93 -6.35 -4.21 -4.03
CA SER A 93 -7.41 -3.39 -4.62
C SER A 93 -6.88 -2.54 -5.78
N ILE A 94 -7.74 -2.20 -6.75
CA ILE A 94 -7.39 -1.28 -7.84
C ILE A 94 -6.86 0.04 -7.29
N THR A 95 -7.47 0.57 -6.23
CA THR A 95 -7.05 1.82 -5.58
C THR A 95 -5.60 1.72 -5.10
N LYS A 96 -5.23 0.61 -4.47
CA LYS A 96 -3.85 0.40 -4.00
C LYS A 96 -2.86 0.33 -5.15
N ILE A 97 -3.20 -0.33 -6.25
CA ILE A 97 -2.34 -0.36 -7.46
C ILE A 97 -2.14 1.07 -8.01
N GLN A 98 -3.18 1.90 -8.04
CA GLN A 98 -3.10 3.29 -8.51
C GLN A 98 -2.23 4.16 -7.58
N GLU A 99 -2.30 3.94 -6.27
CA GLU A 99 -1.41 4.58 -5.30
C GLU A 99 0.05 4.19 -5.54
N ILE A 100 0.32 2.91 -5.78
CA ILE A 100 1.67 2.42 -6.10
C ILE A 100 2.17 3.05 -7.40
N TYR A 101 1.34 3.17 -8.44
CA TYR A 101 1.70 3.90 -9.67
C TYR A 101 2.10 5.33 -9.38
N THR A 102 1.29 6.06 -8.61
CA THR A 102 1.55 7.47 -8.28
C THR A 102 2.86 7.59 -7.51
N ARG A 103 3.08 6.73 -6.52
CA ARG A 103 4.24 6.74 -5.63
C ARG A 103 5.54 6.34 -6.34
N GLN A 104 5.51 5.29 -7.17
CA GLN A 104 6.71 4.72 -7.78
C GLN A 104 7.13 5.42 -9.07
N THR A 105 6.19 6.02 -9.80
CA THR A 105 6.44 6.57 -11.13
C THR A 105 6.35 8.10 -11.18
N GLY A 106 5.87 8.73 -10.10
CA GLY A 106 5.59 10.16 -10.04
C GLY A 106 4.43 10.59 -10.94
N MET A 107 3.69 9.65 -11.55
CA MET A 107 2.58 9.93 -12.45
C MET A 107 1.42 10.57 -11.69
N GLN A 108 0.95 11.73 -12.16
CA GLN A 108 -0.17 12.46 -11.55
C GLN A 108 -1.43 12.44 -12.43
N GLU A 109 -1.30 12.04 -13.71
CA GLU A 109 -2.40 12.05 -14.66
C GLU A 109 -3.35 10.87 -14.41
N LYS A 110 -4.50 11.14 -13.78
CA LYS A 110 -5.50 10.12 -13.39
C LYS A 110 -5.94 9.20 -14.53
N THR A 111 -6.09 9.73 -15.74
CA THR A 111 -6.46 8.97 -16.94
C THR A 111 -5.37 7.98 -17.34
N MET A 112 -4.11 8.41 -17.29
CA MET A 112 -2.97 7.54 -17.56
C MET A 112 -2.82 6.46 -16.49
N ILE A 113 -2.94 6.82 -15.20
CA ILE A 113 -2.88 5.87 -14.08
C ILE A 113 -3.94 4.80 -14.24
N ARG A 114 -5.21 5.17 -14.47
CA ARG A 114 -6.31 4.20 -14.68
C ARG A 114 -6.05 3.27 -15.86
N LYS A 115 -5.58 3.82 -16.99
CA LYS A 115 -5.26 3.04 -18.19
C LYS A 115 -4.17 2.02 -17.89
N ARG A 116 -3.09 2.45 -17.24
CA ARG A 116 -1.94 1.60 -16.89
C ARG A 116 -2.29 0.54 -15.86
N THR A 117 -3.01 0.91 -14.80
CA THR A 117 -3.53 -0.05 -13.82
C THR A 117 -4.37 -1.13 -14.50
N LYS A 118 -5.26 -0.74 -15.43
CA LYS A 118 -6.04 -1.69 -16.20
C LYS A 118 -5.14 -2.61 -17.05
N GLU A 119 -4.18 -2.05 -17.78
CA GLU A 119 -3.23 -2.83 -18.58
C GLU A 119 -2.39 -3.79 -17.72
N LEU A 120 -2.03 -3.38 -16.50
CA LEU A 120 -1.27 -4.19 -15.55
C LEU A 120 -2.09 -5.38 -15.02
N VAL A 121 -3.34 -5.17 -14.61
CA VAL A 121 -4.19 -6.26 -14.10
C VAL A 121 -4.72 -7.17 -15.22
N ASP A 122 -4.99 -6.62 -16.41
CA ASP A 122 -5.50 -7.41 -17.54
C ASP A 122 -4.43 -8.34 -18.15
N ARG A 123 -3.14 -7.96 -18.05
CA ARG A 123 -2.02 -8.67 -18.67
C ARG A 123 -1.08 -9.33 -17.67
N GLY A 124 -1.12 -8.88 -16.42
CA GLY A 124 -0.28 -9.40 -15.34
C GLY A 124 -0.90 -10.61 -14.65
N PRO A 125 -0.18 -11.19 -13.67
CA PRO A 125 -0.64 -12.32 -12.87
C PRO A 125 -1.61 -11.85 -11.78
N PHE A 126 -2.78 -11.40 -12.23
CA PHE A 126 -3.87 -10.96 -11.39
C PHE A 126 -5.15 -11.68 -11.80
N GLU A 127 -5.88 -12.18 -10.81
CA GLU A 127 -7.22 -12.75 -11.01
C GLU A 127 -8.27 -11.86 -10.37
N ASN A 128 -9.35 -11.57 -11.10
CA ASN A 128 -10.42 -10.71 -10.60
C ASN A 128 -11.32 -11.49 -9.63
N VAL A 129 -11.45 -11.00 -8.40
CA VAL A 129 -12.23 -11.67 -7.35
C VAL A 129 -13.67 -11.12 -7.29
N ASP A 130 -13.83 -9.80 -7.34
CA ASP A 130 -15.14 -9.13 -7.13
C ASP A 130 -15.35 -7.86 -7.98
N GLY A 131 -14.58 -7.67 -9.04
CA GLY A 131 -14.62 -6.49 -9.92
C GLY A 131 -13.75 -5.32 -9.46
N THR A 132 -13.47 -5.20 -8.15
CA THR A 132 -12.65 -4.12 -7.57
C THR A 132 -11.38 -4.60 -6.87
N THR A 133 -11.35 -5.88 -6.53
CA THR A 133 -10.28 -6.59 -5.84
C THR A 133 -9.69 -7.64 -6.76
N TRP A 134 -8.36 -7.70 -6.77
CA TRP A 134 -7.59 -8.62 -7.59
C TRP A 134 -6.68 -9.47 -6.70
N GLN A 135 -6.68 -10.78 -6.93
CA GLN A 135 -5.76 -11.70 -6.29
C GLN A 135 -4.45 -11.73 -7.09
N PHE A 136 -3.33 -11.57 -6.42
CA PHE A 136 -2.01 -11.67 -7.05
C PHE A 136 -1.62 -13.16 -7.15
N THR A 137 -1.47 -13.67 -8.36
CA THR A 137 -1.30 -15.12 -8.60
C THR A 137 0.13 -15.53 -8.87
N ALA A 138 1.05 -14.58 -9.08
CA ALA A 138 2.49 -14.85 -9.13
C ALA A 138 3.04 -15.04 -7.72
N HIS A 139 2.59 -16.11 -7.05
CA HIS A 139 3.30 -16.61 -5.88
C HIS A 139 4.68 -17.09 -6.35
N GLN A 140 5.73 -16.74 -5.60
CA GLN A 140 7.07 -17.28 -5.84
C GLN A 140 7.00 -18.81 -5.96
N PRO A 141 7.82 -19.43 -6.82
CA PRO A 141 7.88 -20.88 -6.90
C PRO A 141 8.17 -21.42 -5.49
N ASP A 142 7.31 -22.33 -5.07
CA ASP A 142 7.39 -23.05 -3.81
C ASP A 142 8.83 -23.56 -3.67
N GLY A 143 9.55 -23.07 -2.65
CA GLY A 143 10.90 -23.49 -2.30
C GLY A 143 10.93 -24.92 -1.75
N ARG A 144 10.20 -25.85 -2.36
CA ARG A 144 10.36 -27.28 -2.14
C ARG A 144 11.53 -27.74 -2.99
N VAL A 145 12.73 -27.44 -2.51
CA VAL A 145 13.87 -28.30 -2.77
C VAL A 145 13.47 -29.66 -2.18
N GLU A 146 13.04 -30.59 -3.04
CA GLU A 146 13.12 -32.01 -2.73
C GLU A 146 14.59 -32.27 -2.37
N LEU A 147 14.86 -32.39 -1.08
CA LEU A 147 16.07 -33.03 -0.60
C LEU A 147 15.97 -34.50 -0.99
N ASP A 148 16.36 -34.79 -2.23
CA ASP A 148 16.73 -36.14 -2.62
C ASP A 148 17.95 -36.53 -1.78
N GLU A 149 17.70 -37.36 -0.77
CA GLU A 149 18.74 -38.08 -0.03
C GLU A 149 19.51 -38.98 -1.01
N ALA A 150 20.82 -38.75 -1.14
CA ALA A 150 21.78 -39.65 -1.77
C ALA A 150 22.99 -39.86 -0.86
#